data_AF-H1DHM4-F1
#
_entry.id   AF-H1DHM4-F1
#
_cell.length_a   1.000
_cell.length_b   1.000
_cell.length_c   1.000
_cell.angle_alpha   90.00
_cell.angle_beta   90.00
_cell.angle_gamma   90.00
#
_symmetry.space_group_name_H-M   'P 1'
#
loop_
_entity.id
_entity.type
_entity.pdbx_description
1 polymer ?
#
loop_
_entity_poly.entity_id
_entity_poly.type
_entity_poly.pdbx_seq_one_letter_code
_entity_poly.pdbx_strand_id
1 'polypeptide(L)'
;MANKSDVTTVFEDTILNSDLSSVMANISESIIDSMTDLPIVSLIRTTGDIRDYLFLKKILSFLNGIKDIKSSTRKRMIAKIEKSEDYRHKVGEKLLYIIDRCDDNEKVSYLATAFCAFLKKKIKYGQFLICADMIQKTYIDVLKYFLNATEDWLMVEDAQEELAAGLFYLDMTTILWNYRKFIMDEIDENEIGDPGARVSDVGRTLRYIFNPYYEGYHKMDMPDPMLNMLLNRPNH
;
A
#
# COMPACT_ATOMS: atom_id res chain seq x y z
N MET A 1 7.54 -0.70 -32.17
CA MET A 1 7.01 0.00 -30.98
C MET A 1 5.60 -0.51 -30.73
N ALA A 2 5.36 -1.23 -29.64
CA ALA A 2 4.01 -1.55 -29.21
C ALA A 2 3.23 -0.25 -28.90
N ASN A 3 1.98 -0.15 -29.33
CA ASN A 3 1.16 1.02 -29.01
C ASN A 3 0.70 0.95 -27.53
N LYS A 4 0.59 2.11 -26.85
CA LYS A 4 0.16 2.20 -25.44
C LYS A 4 -1.22 1.57 -25.19
N SER A 5 -2.13 1.68 -26.18
CA SER A 5 -3.44 1.02 -26.15
C SER A 5 -3.34 -0.50 -26.08
N ASP A 6 -2.32 -1.06 -26.74
CA ASP A 6 -2.15 -2.50 -26.88
C ASP A 6 -1.56 -3.08 -25.59
N VAL A 7 -0.59 -2.38 -24.98
CA VAL A 7 0.00 -2.78 -23.68
C VAL A 7 -1.06 -2.82 -22.59
N THR A 8 -1.90 -1.79 -22.52
CA THR A 8 -2.98 -1.72 -21.52
C THR A 8 -3.96 -2.86 -21.67
N THR A 9 -4.42 -3.11 -22.90
CA THR A 9 -5.40 -4.15 -23.20
C THR A 9 -4.84 -5.55 -22.96
N VAL A 10 -3.59 -5.81 -23.37
CA VAL A 10 -2.92 -7.11 -23.20
C VAL A 10 -2.61 -7.39 -21.73
N PHE A 11 -2.23 -6.37 -20.96
CA PHE A 11 -2.01 -6.51 -19.53
C PHE A 11 -3.31 -6.80 -18.78
N GLU A 12 -4.38 -6.09 -19.12
CA GLU A 12 -5.73 -6.35 -18.59
C GLU A 12 -6.14 -7.80 -18.85
N ASP A 13 -6.01 -8.25 -20.10
CA ASP A 13 -6.32 -9.62 -20.49
C ASP A 13 -5.47 -10.62 -19.68
N THR A 14 -4.18 -10.33 -19.49
CA THR A 14 -3.27 -11.19 -18.72
C THR A 14 -3.69 -11.31 -17.24
N ILE A 15 -4.05 -10.19 -16.59
CA ILE A 15 -4.55 -10.21 -15.21
C ILE A 15 -5.89 -10.94 -15.12
N LEU A 16 -6.76 -10.81 -16.12
CA LEU A 16 -8.11 -11.36 -16.05
C LEU A 16 -8.14 -12.84 -16.42
N ASN A 17 -7.45 -13.24 -17.48
CA ASN A 17 -7.67 -14.50 -18.18
C ASN A 17 -6.52 -15.51 -18.05
N SER A 18 -5.28 -15.07 -17.88
CA SER A 18 -4.13 -15.98 -17.90
C SER A 18 -4.04 -16.85 -16.65
N ASP A 19 -3.64 -18.11 -16.86
CA ASP A 19 -3.01 -18.92 -15.82
C ASP A 19 -1.63 -18.34 -15.54
N LEU A 20 -1.38 -17.99 -14.27
CA LEU A 20 -0.14 -17.36 -13.84
C LEU A 20 0.82 -18.36 -13.18
N SER A 21 0.50 -19.66 -13.21
CA SER A 21 1.33 -20.72 -12.62
C SER A 21 2.71 -20.82 -13.27
N SER A 22 2.85 -20.39 -14.53
CA SER A 22 4.14 -20.31 -15.23
C SER A 22 5.01 -19.14 -14.76
N VAL A 23 4.48 -18.21 -13.97
CA VAL A 23 5.24 -17.07 -13.44
C VAL A 23 6.09 -17.53 -12.24
N MET A 24 7.41 -17.52 -12.44
CA MET A 24 8.38 -17.90 -11.42
C MET A 24 8.72 -16.73 -10.48
N ALA A 25 9.14 -17.06 -9.25
CA ALA A 25 9.46 -16.06 -8.21
C ALA A 25 10.83 -15.39 -8.38
N ASN A 26 11.80 -16.09 -8.98
CA ASN A 26 13.15 -15.56 -9.22
C ASN A 26 13.33 -15.35 -10.73
N ILE A 27 13.01 -14.15 -11.19
CA ILE A 27 13.00 -13.80 -12.61
C ILE A 27 14.40 -13.30 -13.01
N SER A 28 15.27 -14.20 -13.47
CA SER A 28 16.54 -13.87 -14.14
C SER A 28 16.33 -13.55 -15.62
N GLU A 29 17.32 -12.93 -16.27
CA GLU A 29 17.30 -12.64 -17.72
C GLU A 29 17.05 -13.88 -18.57
N SER A 30 17.80 -14.93 -18.28
CA SER A 30 17.68 -16.23 -18.94
C SER A 30 16.31 -16.87 -18.77
N ILE A 31 15.59 -16.55 -17.69
CA ILE A 31 14.24 -17.04 -17.42
C ILE A 31 13.20 -16.20 -18.15
N ILE A 32 13.34 -14.86 -18.18
CA ILE A 32 12.41 -14.01 -18.95
C ILE A 32 12.37 -14.43 -20.43
N ASP A 33 13.52 -14.82 -20.96
CA ASP A 33 13.63 -15.22 -22.37
C ASP A 33 12.81 -16.47 -22.71
N SER A 34 12.56 -17.35 -21.74
CA SER A 34 11.75 -18.57 -21.90
C SER A 34 10.27 -18.40 -21.58
N MET A 35 9.84 -17.25 -21.04
CA MET A 35 8.46 -16.98 -20.63
C MET A 35 7.57 -16.46 -21.77
N THR A 36 7.58 -17.11 -22.93
CA THR A 36 6.82 -16.68 -24.12
C THR A 36 5.31 -16.87 -24.02
N ASP A 37 4.83 -17.63 -23.02
CA ASP A 37 3.43 -18.03 -22.90
C ASP A 37 2.50 -16.90 -22.41
N LEU A 38 3.06 -15.80 -21.91
CA LEU A 38 2.28 -14.63 -21.52
C LEU A 38 2.32 -13.56 -22.63
N PRO A 39 1.16 -13.17 -23.20
CA PRO A 39 1.10 -12.16 -24.26
C PRO A 39 1.74 -10.81 -23.89
N ILE A 40 1.74 -10.43 -22.62
CA ILE A 40 2.38 -9.19 -22.15
C ILE A 40 3.91 -9.23 -22.26
N VAL A 41 4.52 -10.42 -22.12
CA VAL A 41 5.97 -10.60 -22.23
C VAL A 41 6.41 -10.38 -23.67
N SER A 42 5.71 -11.02 -24.63
CA SER A 42 6.05 -10.88 -26.05
C SER A 42 5.88 -9.44 -26.54
N LEU A 43 4.83 -8.74 -26.08
CA LEU A 43 4.57 -7.37 -26.47
C LEU A 43 5.68 -6.40 -26.02
N ILE A 44 6.10 -6.48 -24.74
CA ILE A 44 7.08 -5.55 -24.18
C ILE A 44 8.51 -5.86 -24.70
N ARG A 45 8.84 -7.12 -25.01
CA ARG A 45 10.16 -7.49 -25.56
C ARG A 45 10.48 -6.87 -26.92
N THR A 46 9.49 -6.42 -27.69
CA THR A 46 9.68 -5.88 -29.04
C THR A 46 10.36 -4.51 -29.11
N THR A 47 10.64 -3.86 -27.97
CA THR A 47 11.12 -2.47 -27.93
C THR A 47 12.63 -2.33 -27.64
N GLY A 48 13.25 -3.30 -26.97
CA GLY A 48 14.72 -3.40 -26.82
C GLY A 48 15.41 -2.40 -25.87
N ASP A 49 14.67 -1.53 -25.16
CA ASP A 49 15.23 -0.55 -24.19
C ASP A 49 15.30 -1.15 -22.78
N ILE A 50 16.35 -0.80 -22.01
CA ILE A 50 16.53 -1.17 -20.61
C ILE A 50 15.33 -0.77 -19.74
N ARG A 51 14.68 0.36 -20.05
CA ARG A 51 13.48 0.81 -19.32
C ARG A 51 12.31 -0.16 -19.45
N ASP A 52 12.06 -0.64 -20.67
CA ASP A 52 10.98 -1.59 -20.94
C ASP A 52 11.27 -2.94 -20.30
N TYR A 53 12.54 -3.34 -20.28
CA TYR A 53 12.98 -4.53 -19.57
C TYR A 53 12.80 -4.42 -18.04
N LEU A 54 13.18 -3.30 -17.42
CA LEU A 54 12.94 -3.05 -15.99
C LEU A 54 11.44 -3.01 -15.68
N PHE A 55 10.63 -2.41 -16.55
CA PHE A 55 9.19 -2.40 -16.40
C PHE A 55 8.57 -3.80 -16.53
N LEU A 56 9.05 -4.62 -17.47
CA LEU A 56 8.63 -6.02 -17.61
C LEU A 56 8.94 -6.83 -16.35
N LYS A 57 10.11 -6.64 -15.73
CA LYS A 57 10.45 -7.27 -14.44
C LYS A 57 9.44 -6.92 -13.36
N LYS A 58 9.05 -5.64 -13.27
CA LYS A 58 8.03 -5.18 -12.32
C LYS A 58 6.67 -5.83 -12.61
N ILE A 59 6.23 -5.88 -13.87
CA ILE A 59 4.99 -6.57 -14.26
C ILE A 59 5.03 -8.05 -13.83
N LEU A 60 6.11 -8.76 -14.14
CA LEU A 60 6.24 -10.18 -13.81
C LEU A 60 6.29 -10.42 -12.29
N SER A 61 6.96 -9.54 -11.53
CA SER A 61 6.94 -9.56 -10.07
C SER A 61 5.50 -9.41 -9.53
N PHE A 62 4.73 -8.46 -10.09
CA PHE A 62 3.33 -8.27 -9.70
C PHE A 62 2.48 -9.51 -10.02
N LEU A 63 2.59 -10.04 -11.25
CA LEU A 63 1.86 -11.22 -11.68
C LEU A 63 2.18 -12.44 -10.82
N ASN A 64 3.46 -12.64 -10.46
CA ASN A 64 3.88 -13.69 -9.54
C ASN A 64 3.21 -13.53 -8.18
N GLY A 65 3.13 -12.31 -7.64
CA GLY A 65 2.50 -12.03 -6.34
C GLY A 65 0.99 -12.27 -6.29
N ILE A 66 0.31 -12.33 -7.44
CA ILE A 66 -1.14 -12.60 -7.52
C ILE A 66 -1.47 -13.99 -8.09
N LYS A 67 -0.46 -14.82 -8.39
CA LYS A 67 -0.66 -16.07 -9.16
C LYS A 67 -1.60 -17.07 -8.49
N ASP A 68 -1.60 -17.10 -7.16
CA ASP A 68 -2.45 -18.00 -6.37
C ASP A 68 -3.93 -17.55 -6.32
N ILE A 69 -4.24 -16.36 -6.84
CA ILE A 69 -5.62 -15.89 -6.95
C ILE A 69 -6.25 -16.42 -8.25
N LYS A 70 -7.24 -17.29 -8.09
CA LYS A 70 -8.03 -17.84 -9.21
C LYS A 70 -8.52 -16.72 -10.14
N SER A 71 -8.37 -16.94 -11.46
CA SER A 71 -8.82 -16.01 -12.51
C SER A 71 -10.29 -15.56 -12.32
N SER A 72 -11.19 -16.48 -11.95
CA SER A 72 -12.60 -16.15 -11.68
C SER A 72 -12.79 -15.14 -10.53
N THR A 73 -11.95 -15.18 -9.50
CA THR A 73 -11.95 -14.18 -8.43
C THR A 73 -11.40 -12.84 -8.91
N ARG A 74 -10.29 -12.84 -9.67
CA ARG A 74 -9.72 -11.63 -10.28
C ARG A 74 -10.76 -10.91 -11.15
N LYS A 75 -11.36 -11.62 -12.10
CA LYS A 75 -12.44 -11.11 -12.98
C LYS A 75 -13.60 -10.51 -12.20
N ARG A 76 -14.14 -11.25 -11.25
CA ARG A 76 -15.31 -10.82 -10.46
C ARG A 76 -15.02 -9.54 -9.67
N MET A 77 -13.84 -9.45 -9.06
CA MET A 77 -13.48 -8.28 -8.24
C MET A 77 -13.17 -7.05 -9.09
N ILE A 78 -12.44 -7.22 -10.20
CA ILE A 78 -12.13 -6.10 -11.12
C ILE A 78 -13.40 -5.58 -11.79
N ALA A 79 -14.27 -6.45 -12.30
CA ALA A 79 -15.52 -6.05 -12.95
C ALA A 79 -16.48 -5.29 -12.01
N LYS A 80 -16.38 -5.48 -10.68
CA LYS A 80 -17.14 -4.69 -9.71
C LYS A 80 -16.67 -3.25 -9.62
N ILE A 81 -15.36 -3.03 -9.74
CA ILE A 81 -14.76 -1.70 -9.67
C ILE A 81 -15.03 -0.94 -10.97
N GLU A 82 -14.84 -1.58 -12.12
CA GLU A 82 -15.04 -0.93 -13.43
C GLU A 82 -16.51 -0.57 -13.71
N LYS A 83 -17.46 -1.20 -13.01
CA LYS A 83 -18.88 -0.86 -13.05
C LYS A 83 -19.30 0.18 -12.01
N SER A 84 -18.41 0.56 -11.09
CA SER A 84 -18.73 1.53 -10.05
C SER A 84 -18.62 2.96 -10.58
N GLU A 85 -19.50 3.84 -10.11
CA GLU A 85 -19.46 5.27 -10.47
C GLU A 85 -18.24 5.99 -9.89
N ASP A 86 -17.71 5.49 -8.76
CA ASP A 86 -16.56 6.04 -8.04
C ASP A 86 -15.23 5.77 -8.77
N TYR A 87 -15.14 4.66 -9.50
CA TYR A 87 -13.90 4.19 -10.12
C TYR A 87 -14.12 3.85 -11.60
N ARG A 88 -14.50 4.87 -12.40
CA ARG A 88 -14.76 4.76 -13.85
C ARG A 88 -13.53 4.47 -14.73
N HIS A 89 -12.38 4.19 -14.13
CA HIS A 89 -11.14 3.90 -14.86
C HIS A 89 -10.90 2.40 -14.89
N LYS A 90 -10.32 1.92 -15.99
CA LYS A 90 -9.93 0.52 -16.10
C LYS A 90 -8.88 0.19 -15.04
N VAL A 91 -9.12 -0.88 -14.30
CA VAL A 91 -8.25 -1.25 -13.16
C VAL A 91 -6.86 -1.62 -13.66
N GLY A 92 -6.76 -2.28 -14.82
CA GLY A 92 -5.47 -2.66 -15.40
C GLY A 92 -4.62 -1.45 -15.78
N GLU A 93 -5.20 -0.44 -16.43
CA GLU A 93 -4.49 0.81 -16.71
C GLU A 93 -3.97 1.47 -15.43
N LYS A 94 -4.82 1.58 -14.39
CA LYS A 94 -4.40 2.15 -13.10
C LYS A 94 -3.26 1.35 -12.47
N LEU A 95 -3.32 0.01 -12.53
CA LEU A 95 -2.26 -0.86 -12.04
C LEU A 95 -0.94 -0.66 -12.81
N LEU A 96 -0.97 -0.46 -14.13
CA LEU A 96 0.25 -0.16 -14.90
C LEU A 96 0.92 1.11 -14.41
N TYR A 97 0.18 2.21 -14.20
CA TYR A 97 0.74 3.43 -13.65
C TYR A 97 1.32 3.23 -12.24
N ILE A 98 0.66 2.41 -11.42
CA ILE A 98 1.11 2.11 -10.07
C ILE A 98 2.41 1.28 -10.09
N ILE A 99 2.47 0.25 -10.93
CA ILE A 99 3.65 -0.63 -11.07
C ILE A 99 4.83 0.17 -11.66
N ASP A 100 4.57 1.03 -12.64
CA ASP A 100 5.62 1.83 -13.27
C ASP A 100 6.28 2.80 -12.30
N ARG A 101 5.53 3.33 -11.32
CA ARG A 101 6.06 4.22 -10.28
C ARG A 101 6.90 3.53 -9.20
N CYS A 102 6.84 2.21 -9.06
CA CYS A 102 7.68 1.51 -8.09
C CYS A 102 9.16 1.53 -8.52
N ASP A 103 10.03 1.84 -7.56
CA ASP A 103 11.49 1.91 -7.78
C ASP A 103 12.11 0.55 -8.12
N ASP A 104 11.57 -0.53 -7.54
CA ASP A 104 12.11 -1.88 -7.66
C ASP A 104 11.02 -2.97 -7.60
N ASN A 105 11.43 -4.22 -7.82
CA ASN A 105 10.55 -5.38 -7.80
C ASN A 105 10.09 -5.78 -6.38
N GLU A 106 10.81 -5.37 -5.35
CA GLU A 106 10.47 -5.69 -3.97
C GLU A 106 9.24 -4.90 -3.51
N LYS A 107 9.21 -3.58 -3.78
CA LYS A 107 8.02 -2.74 -3.63
C LYS A 107 6.83 -3.27 -4.43
N VAL A 108 7.08 -3.77 -5.63
CA VAL A 108 6.00 -4.36 -6.46
C VAL A 108 5.45 -5.64 -5.83
N SER A 109 6.27 -6.42 -5.12
CA SER A 109 5.81 -7.59 -4.38
C SER A 109 4.93 -7.21 -3.19
N TYR A 110 5.25 -6.12 -2.48
CA TYR A 110 4.37 -5.55 -1.45
C TYR A 110 3.06 -5.04 -2.05
N LEU A 111 3.13 -4.35 -3.19
CA LEU A 111 1.94 -3.90 -3.92
C LEU A 111 1.03 -5.06 -4.32
N ALA A 112 1.59 -6.16 -4.85
CA ALA A 112 0.83 -7.35 -5.20
C ALA A 112 0.13 -7.96 -3.99
N THR A 113 0.79 -7.95 -2.82
CA THR A 113 0.21 -8.41 -1.55
C THR A 113 -0.98 -7.55 -1.12
N ALA A 114 -0.85 -6.22 -1.20
CA ALA A 114 -1.96 -5.30 -0.94
C ALA A 114 -3.12 -5.49 -1.93
N PHE A 115 -2.83 -5.70 -3.21
CA PHE A 115 -3.86 -5.99 -4.21
C PHE A 115 -4.56 -7.33 -3.94
N CYS A 116 -3.81 -8.36 -3.53
CA CYS A 116 -4.35 -9.64 -3.07
C CYS A 116 -5.30 -9.48 -1.88
N ALA A 117 -5.00 -8.59 -0.93
CA ALA A 117 -5.91 -8.29 0.18
C ALA A 117 -7.24 -7.69 -0.32
N PHE A 118 -7.19 -6.78 -1.31
CA PHE A 118 -8.39 -6.29 -1.98
C PHE A 118 -9.16 -7.40 -2.71
N LEU A 119 -8.48 -8.23 -3.51
CA LEU A 119 -9.11 -9.35 -4.24
C LEU A 119 -9.78 -10.36 -3.30
N LYS A 120 -9.21 -10.54 -2.10
CA LYS A 120 -9.75 -11.37 -1.02
C LYS A 120 -10.81 -10.66 -0.17
N LYS A 121 -11.18 -9.42 -0.50
CA LYS A 121 -12.13 -8.56 0.23
C LYS A 121 -11.73 -8.26 1.67
N LYS A 122 -10.44 -8.30 2.00
CA LYS A 122 -9.91 -7.90 3.31
C LYS A 122 -9.90 -6.37 3.46
N ILE A 123 -9.74 -5.66 2.35
CA ILE A 123 -9.76 -4.19 2.26
C ILE A 123 -10.61 -3.76 1.06
N LYS A 124 -11.08 -2.51 1.07
CA LYS A 124 -11.75 -1.87 -0.07
C LYS A 124 -10.74 -1.46 -1.14
N TYR A 125 -11.22 -1.24 -2.38
CA TYR A 125 -10.35 -0.79 -3.48
C TYR A 125 -9.71 0.58 -3.20
N GLY A 126 -10.47 1.53 -2.63
CA GLY A 126 -9.91 2.81 -2.20
C GLY A 126 -8.78 2.66 -1.17
N GLN A 127 -8.92 1.75 -0.21
CA GLN A 127 -7.84 1.46 0.75
C GLN A 127 -6.62 0.87 0.06
N PHE A 128 -6.81 -0.04 -0.92
CA PHE A 128 -5.71 -0.53 -1.76
C PHE A 128 -4.97 0.61 -2.47
N LEU A 129 -5.69 1.59 -3.05
CA LEU A 129 -5.07 2.71 -3.74
C LEU A 129 -4.22 3.58 -2.80
N ILE A 130 -4.69 3.84 -1.59
CA ILE A 130 -3.93 4.61 -0.59
C ILE A 130 -2.72 3.80 -0.12
N CYS A 131 -2.89 2.50 0.17
CA CYS A 131 -1.77 1.60 0.52
C CYS A 131 -0.72 1.55 -0.60
N ALA A 132 -1.15 1.48 -1.87
CA ALA A 132 -0.26 1.46 -3.02
C ALA A 132 0.57 2.74 -3.13
N ASP A 133 -0.04 3.90 -2.88
CA ASP A 133 0.66 5.19 -2.84
C ASP A 133 1.71 5.23 -1.71
N MET A 134 1.36 4.75 -0.51
CA MET A 134 2.31 4.68 0.61
C MET A 134 3.49 3.74 0.30
N ILE A 135 3.22 2.55 -0.24
CA ILE A 135 4.26 1.58 -0.61
C ILE A 135 5.23 2.19 -1.64
N GLN A 136 4.71 2.95 -2.61
CA GLN A 136 5.54 3.58 -3.64
C GLN A 136 6.49 4.61 -3.04
N LYS A 137 5.97 5.56 -2.25
CA LYS A 137 6.74 6.72 -1.79
C LYS A 137 7.65 6.43 -0.59
N THR A 138 7.43 5.35 0.14
CA THR A 138 8.23 5.01 1.32
C THR A 138 9.56 4.40 0.90
N TYR A 139 10.68 4.81 1.50
CA TYR A 139 11.95 4.11 1.32
C TYR A 139 11.85 2.65 1.76
N ILE A 140 12.50 1.73 1.05
CA ILE A 140 12.23 0.29 1.20
C ILE A 140 12.57 -0.24 2.59
N ASP A 141 13.66 0.24 3.21
CA ASP A 141 14.06 -0.23 4.53
C ASP A 141 13.14 0.30 5.63
N VAL A 142 12.65 1.54 5.48
CA VAL A 142 11.62 2.13 6.36
C VAL A 142 10.33 1.34 6.27
N LEU A 143 9.89 1.00 5.05
CA LEU A 143 8.69 0.19 4.85
C LEU A 143 8.84 -1.18 5.52
N LYS A 144 9.98 -1.85 5.35
CA LYS A 144 10.28 -3.13 6.00
C LYS A 144 10.25 -3.02 7.52
N TYR A 145 10.93 -2.01 8.08
CA TYR A 145 10.93 -1.76 9.51
C TYR A 145 9.50 -1.55 10.02
N PHE A 146 8.76 -0.63 9.39
CA PHE A 146 7.39 -0.29 9.76
C PHE A 146 6.43 -1.49 9.75
N LEU A 147 6.54 -2.37 8.74
CA LEU A 147 5.67 -3.54 8.58
C LEU A 147 5.96 -4.64 9.62
N ASN A 148 7.18 -4.69 10.16
CA ASN A 148 7.57 -5.67 11.19
C ASN A 148 7.45 -5.12 12.62
N ALA A 149 7.39 -3.80 12.79
CA ALA A 149 7.18 -3.15 14.06
C ALA A 149 5.78 -3.41 14.64
N THR A 150 5.69 -3.44 15.96
CA THR A 150 4.42 -3.61 16.70
C THR A 150 3.99 -2.34 17.44
N GLU A 151 4.91 -1.38 17.53
CA GLU A 151 4.78 -0.11 18.20
C GLU A 151 3.83 0.80 17.43
N ASP A 152 2.74 1.21 18.06
CA ASP A 152 1.73 2.12 17.48
C ASP A 152 2.01 3.60 17.78
N TRP A 153 3.06 3.86 18.55
CA TRP A 153 3.47 5.17 19.00
C TRP A 153 5.00 5.23 19.06
N LEU A 154 5.56 6.36 18.63
CA LEU A 154 6.98 6.67 18.67
C LEU A 154 7.15 8.14 19.03
N MET A 155 8.32 8.52 19.52
CA MET A 155 8.72 9.93 19.60
C MET A 155 8.83 10.51 18.18
N VAL A 156 8.53 11.80 18.00
CA VAL A 156 8.59 12.42 16.66
C VAL A 156 9.99 12.35 16.06
N GLU A 157 11.03 12.46 16.88
CA GLU A 157 12.43 12.36 16.47
C GLU A 157 12.77 10.98 15.89
N ASP A 158 12.12 9.94 16.39
CA ASP A 158 12.32 8.55 15.94
C ASP A 158 11.40 8.15 14.77
N ALA A 159 10.34 8.93 14.49
CA ALA A 159 9.30 8.61 13.51
C ALA A 159 9.35 9.46 12.24
N GLN A 160 10.44 10.21 12.02
CA GLN A 160 10.53 11.24 10.98
C GLN A 160 10.25 10.68 9.58
N GLU A 161 10.79 9.51 9.26
CA GLU A 161 10.66 8.89 7.94
C GLU A 161 9.25 8.32 7.72
N GLU A 162 8.66 7.70 8.74
CA GLU A 162 7.29 7.20 8.73
C GLU A 162 6.26 8.34 8.66
N LEU A 163 6.52 9.45 9.35
CA LEU A 163 5.72 10.69 9.28
C LEU A 163 5.77 11.27 7.87
N ALA A 164 6.96 11.41 7.27
CA ALA A 164 7.12 11.88 5.90
C ALA A 164 6.42 10.96 4.90
N ALA A 165 6.43 9.65 5.15
CA ALA A 165 5.71 8.66 4.38
C ALA A 165 4.19 8.60 4.69
N GLY A 166 3.68 9.33 5.69
CA GLY A 166 2.27 9.26 6.11
C GLY A 166 1.84 7.90 6.71
N LEU A 167 2.81 7.06 7.05
CA LEU A 167 2.61 5.81 7.81
C LEU A 167 2.29 6.12 9.28
N PHE A 168 2.79 7.26 9.76
CA PHE A 168 2.44 7.87 11.03
C PHE A 168 1.80 9.24 10.81
N TYR A 169 1.11 9.75 11.83
CA TYR A 169 0.67 11.14 11.95
C TYR A 169 1.14 11.72 13.28
N LEU A 170 1.31 13.05 13.33
CA LEU A 170 1.65 13.76 14.55
C LEU A 170 0.47 13.75 15.52
N ASP A 171 0.66 13.18 16.71
CA ASP A 171 -0.34 13.20 17.78
C ASP A 171 0.05 14.22 18.85
N MET A 172 -0.65 15.35 18.83
CA MET A 172 -0.48 16.43 19.82
C MET A 172 -1.39 16.27 21.04
N THR A 173 -2.25 15.24 21.09
CA THR A 173 -3.31 15.12 22.11
C THR A 173 -2.72 15.07 23.52
N THR A 174 -1.67 14.27 23.71
CA THR A 174 -0.98 14.15 25.00
C THR A 174 -0.34 15.48 25.43
N ILE A 175 0.37 16.17 24.53
CA ILE A 175 0.99 17.48 24.84
C ILE A 175 -0.10 18.48 25.21
N LEU A 176 -1.15 18.62 24.40
CA LEU A 176 -2.18 19.62 24.64
C LEU A 176 -2.86 19.38 25.99
N TRP A 177 -3.05 18.13 26.37
CA TRP A 177 -3.60 17.76 27.67
C TRP A 177 -2.65 18.09 28.82
N ASN A 178 -1.36 17.73 28.71
CA ASN A 178 -0.38 18.07 29.74
C ASN A 178 -0.15 19.59 29.84
N TYR A 179 -0.10 20.30 28.72
CA TYR A 179 0.01 21.76 28.69
C TYR A 179 -1.16 22.44 29.42
N ARG A 180 -2.37 21.91 29.25
CA ARG A 180 -3.54 22.36 30.03
C ARG A 180 -3.33 22.16 31.53
N LYS A 181 -2.79 21.01 31.95
CA LYS A 181 -2.52 20.72 33.36
C LYS A 181 -1.44 21.64 33.95
N PHE A 182 -0.41 21.94 33.16
CA PHE A 182 0.63 22.89 33.53
C PHE A 182 0.04 24.29 33.78
N ILE A 183 -0.84 24.79 32.89
CA ILE A 183 -1.53 26.07 33.09
C ILE A 183 -2.40 26.09 34.36
N MET A 184 -2.87 24.91 34.80
CA MET A 184 -3.70 24.74 36.00
C MET A 184 -2.87 24.47 37.26
N ASP A 185 -1.53 24.61 37.19
CA ASP A 185 -0.58 24.29 38.25
C ASP A 185 -0.73 22.84 38.79
N GLU A 186 -1.21 21.91 37.96
CA GLU A 186 -1.40 20.49 38.33
C GLU A 186 -0.13 19.64 38.12
N ILE A 187 0.78 20.09 37.23
CA ILE A 187 2.05 19.43 36.88
C ILE A 187 3.14 20.49 36.65
N ASP A 188 4.41 20.08 36.72
CA ASP A 188 5.55 20.93 36.36
C ASP A 188 5.77 21.00 34.84
N GLU A 189 6.48 22.03 34.36
CA GLU A 189 6.79 22.22 32.92
C GLU A 189 7.48 21.00 32.29
N ASN A 190 8.38 20.35 33.03
CA ASN A 190 9.11 19.17 32.56
C ASN A 190 8.21 17.93 32.37
N GLU A 191 6.99 17.94 32.92
CA GLU A 191 6.02 16.85 32.80
C GLU A 191 5.10 17.03 31.57
N ILE A 192 5.23 18.13 30.81
CA ILE A 192 4.49 18.33 29.56
C ILE A 192 4.82 17.23 28.56
N GLY A 193 6.09 16.84 28.50
CA GLY A 193 6.62 15.82 27.60
C GLY A 193 6.74 16.32 26.15
N ASP A 194 7.24 15.42 25.31
CA ASP A 194 7.54 15.67 23.90
C ASP A 194 6.44 15.18 22.95
N PRO A 195 6.41 15.67 21.71
CA PRO A 195 5.39 15.28 20.75
C PRO A 195 5.59 13.83 20.33
N GLY A 196 4.49 13.10 20.28
CA GLY A 196 4.45 11.73 19.80
C GLY A 196 3.92 11.64 18.38
N ALA A 197 4.33 10.60 17.68
CA ALA A 197 3.75 10.18 16.42
C ALA A 197 2.95 8.88 16.64
N ARG A 198 1.79 8.76 16.00
CA ARG A 198 0.99 7.53 16.01
C ARG A 198 0.82 6.95 14.62
N VAL A 199 0.68 5.64 14.53
CA VAL A 199 0.39 4.95 13.26
C VAL A 199 -0.92 5.50 12.65
N SER A 200 -0.87 5.85 11.37
CA SER A 200 -2.02 6.35 10.61
C SER A 200 -2.98 5.23 10.24
N ASP A 201 -4.18 5.56 9.79
CA ASP A 201 -5.16 4.54 9.38
C ASP A 201 -4.69 3.71 8.19
N VAL A 202 -3.98 4.33 7.24
CA VAL A 202 -3.33 3.59 6.15
C VAL A 202 -2.18 2.73 6.69
N GLY A 203 -1.40 3.23 7.65
CA GLY A 203 -0.34 2.47 8.31
C GLY A 203 -0.89 1.21 9.00
N ARG A 204 -1.99 1.34 9.74
CA ARG A 204 -2.69 0.20 10.37
C ARG A 204 -3.21 -0.78 9.33
N THR A 205 -3.78 -0.27 8.23
CA THR A 205 -4.27 -1.10 7.12
C THR A 205 -3.13 -1.90 6.48
N LEU A 206 -1.97 -1.26 6.25
CA LEU A 206 -0.78 -1.93 5.76
C LEU A 206 -0.31 -3.00 6.74
N ARG A 207 -0.11 -2.67 8.03
CA ARG A 207 0.27 -3.65 9.04
C ARG A 207 -0.70 -4.83 9.11
N TYR A 208 -2.01 -4.61 9.01
CA TYR A 208 -3.00 -5.69 8.94
C TYR A 208 -2.86 -6.59 7.71
N ILE A 209 -2.55 -6.02 6.54
CA ILE A 209 -2.34 -6.77 5.30
C ILE A 209 -1.16 -7.74 5.44
N PHE A 210 -0.05 -7.26 6.02
CA PHE A 210 1.21 -8.00 6.12
C PHE A 210 1.33 -8.83 7.40
N ASN A 211 0.62 -8.46 8.45
CA ASN A 211 0.52 -9.18 9.72
C ASN A 211 -0.97 -9.26 10.14
N PRO A 212 -1.68 -10.34 9.77
CA PRO A 212 -3.10 -10.52 10.11
C PRO A 212 -3.40 -10.57 11.61
N TYR A 213 -2.39 -10.74 12.46
CA TYR A 213 -2.52 -10.74 13.93
C TYR A 213 -2.28 -9.35 14.53
N TYR A 214 -2.08 -8.31 13.72
CA TYR A 214 -1.94 -6.94 14.19
C TYR A 214 -3.26 -6.44 14.81
N GLU A 215 -3.28 -6.36 16.14
CA GLU A 215 -4.46 -5.97 16.93
C GLU A 215 -4.87 -4.50 16.74
N GLY A 216 -3.95 -3.64 16.29
CA GLY A 216 -4.19 -2.20 16.13
C GLY A 216 -5.25 -1.87 15.06
N TYR A 217 -5.53 -2.77 14.12
CA TYR A 217 -6.57 -2.57 13.11
C TYR A 217 -7.97 -2.49 13.73
N HIS A 218 -8.25 -3.28 14.77
CA HIS A 218 -9.54 -3.28 15.47
C HIS A 218 -9.76 -2.03 16.35
N LYS A 219 -8.71 -1.23 16.58
CA LYS A 219 -8.81 0.04 17.33
C LYS A 219 -9.35 1.20 16.48
N MET A 220 -9.47 1.03 15.14
CA MET A 220 -10.08 2.05 14.25
C MET A 220 -11.54 2.39 14.63
N ASP A 221 -12.25 1.44 15.22
CA ASP A 221 -13.67 1.60 15.58
C ASP A 221 -13.88 2.25 16.96
N MET A 222 -12.81 2.55 17.71
CA MET A 222 -12.92 3.24 18.98
C MET A 222 -12.81 4.76 18.75
N PRO A 223 -13.89 5.54 18.97
CA PRO A 223 -13.76 6.98 18.93
C PRO A 223 -12.75 7.39 20.00
N ASP A 224 -11.75 8.19 19.63
CA ASP A 224 -10.71 8.65 20.54
C ASP A 224 -11.40 9.27 21.79
N PRO A 225 -11.35 8.58 22.94
CA PRO A 225 -12.06 9.04 24.13
C PRO A 225 -11.55 10.41 24.58
N MET A 226 -10.26 10.70 24.34
CA MET A 226 -9.66 11.99 24.67
C MET A 226 -10.07 13.09 23.71
N LEU A 227 -10.15 12.81 22.40
CA LEU A 227 -10.63 13.79 21.42
C LEU A 227 -12.09 14.21 21.69
N ASN A 228 -12.94 13.24 22.04
CA ASN A 228 -14.33 13.53 22.43
C ASN A 228 -14.44 14.31 23.75
N MET A 229 -13.52 14.11 24.69
CA MET A 229 -13.46 14.91 25.92
C MET A 229 -12.95 16.34 25.68
N LEU A 230 -12.09 16.54 24.69
CA LEU A 230 -11.56 17.86 24.30
C LEU A 230 -12.59 18.68 23.51
N LEU A 231 -13.34 18.05 22.60
CA LEU A 231 -14.31 18.73 21.74
C LEU A 231 -15.66 19.06 22.41
N ASN A 232 -16.03 18.35 23.50
CA ASN A 232 -17.34 18.49 24.15
C ASN A 232 -17.35 19.33 25.43
N ARG A 233 -16.37 20.22 25.68
CA ARG A 233 -16.46 21.13 26.84
C ARG A 233 -17.18 22.44 26.49
N PRO A 234 -18.13 22.89 27.34
CA PRO A 234 -18.76 24.19 27.17
C PRO A 234 -17.71 25.30 27.28
N ASN A 235 -17.77 26.25 26.34
CA ASN A 235 -16.97 27.47 26.38
C ASN A 235 -17.21 28.17 27.73
N HIS A 236 -16.18 28.27 28.55
CA HIS A 236 -16.14 29.08 29.76
C HIS A 236 -15.08 30.15 29.60
#